data_AF-A0A3D4FTU9-F1
#
_entry.id   AF-A0A3D4FTU9-F1
#
_cell.length_a   1.000
_cell.length_b   1.000
_cell.length_c   1.000
_cell.angle_alpha   90.00
_cell.angle_beta   90.00
_cell.angle_gamma   90.00
#
_symmetry.space_group_name_H-M   'P 1'
#
loop_
_entity.id
_entity.type
_entity.pdbx_description
1 polymer ?
#
loop_
_entity_poly.entity_id
_entity_poly.type
_entity_poly.pdbx_seq_one_letter_code
_entity_poly.pdbx_strand_id
1 'polypeptide(L)' 'MIKSMTGFSSVSREHEHATLSVTVRSVNHRHLDIQVKLPQILTEQE' A
#
# COMPACT_ATOMS: atom_id res chain seq x y z
N MET A 1 7.43 7.84 15.91
CA MET A 1 6.75 9.03 15.33
C MET A 1 7.60 9.54 14.17
N ILE A 2 7.10 9.43 12.94
CA ILE A 2 7.79 9.96 11.75
C ILE A 2 7.75 11.50 11.87
N LYS A 3 8.90 12.15 11.95
CA LYS A 3 8.99 13.61 12.16
C LYS A 3 8.77 14.43 10.89
N SER A 4 8.91 13.83 9.71
CA SER A 4 8.64 14.47 8.42
C SER A 4 8.39 13.41 7.36
N MET A 5 7.21 13.43 6.74
CA MET A 5 6.83 12.58 5.65
C MET A 5 6.89 13.40 4.37
N THR A 6 7.83 13.07 3.48
CA THR A 6 8.05 13.83 2.24
C THR A 6 7.14 13.38 1.11
N GLY A 7 6.59 12.17 1.21
CA GLY A 7 5.61 11.66 0.26
C GLY A 7 4.62 10.71 0.93
N PHE A 8 3.34 10.93 0.67
CA PHE A 8 2.26 10.03 1.06
C PHE A 8 1.29 9.88 -0.11
N SER A 9 0.91 8.65 -0.41
CA SER A 9 -0.21 8.35 -1.30
C SER A 9 -0.91 7.10 -0.81
N SER A 10 -2.23 7.08 -0.87
CA SER A 10 -3.04 5.91 -0.60
C SER A 10 -4.12 5.81 -1.64
N VAL A 11 -4.14 4.70 -2.37
CA VAL A 11 -5.17 4.39 -3.37
C VAL A 11 -5.85 3.09 -2.98
N SER A 12 -7.17 3.09 -3.05
CA SER A 12 -7.95 1.87 -3.00
C SER A 12 -8.74 1.80 -4.29
N ARG A 13 -8.70 0.64 -4.94
CA ARG A 13 -9.44 0.40 -6.16
C ARG A 13 -10.29 -0.83 -5.98
N GLU A 14 -11.58 -0.64 -6.15
CA GLU A 14 -12.54 -1.73 -6.23
C GLU A 14 -12.56 -2.26 -7.65
N HIS A 15 -12.55 -3.58 -7.75
CA HIS A 15 -12.76 -4.34 -8.98
C HIS A 15 -13.87 -5.34 -8.71
N GLU A 16 -14.51 -5.83 -9.76
CA GLU A 16 -15.69 -6.70 -9.69
C GLU A 16 -15.52 -7.93 -8.79
N HIS A 17 -14.28 -8.40 -8.60
CA HIS A 17 -13.96 -9.61 -7.85
C HIS A 17 -13.05 -9.38 -6.64
N ALA A 18 -12.58 -8.14 -6.43
CA ALA A 18 -11.61 -7.86 -5.38
C ALA A 18 -11.40 -6.36 -5.16
N THR A 19 -11.04 -6.01 -3.93
CA THR A 19 -10.52 -4.68 -3.60
C THR A 19 -9.02 -4.76 -3.38
N LEU A 20 -8.29 -3.88 -4.06
CA LEU A 20 -6.84 -3.71 -3.88
C LEU A 20 -6.59 -2.36 -3.22
N SER A 21 -5.80 -2.35 -2.16
CA SER A 21 -5.33 -1.09 -1.56
C SER A 21 -3.81 -1.04 -1.53
N VAL A 22 -3.27 0.12 -1.93
CA VAL A 22 -1.84 0.40 -1.90
C VAL A 22 -1.62 1.69 -1.13
N THR A 23 -0.75 1.64 -0.14
CA THR A 23 -0.30 2.81 0.60
C THR A 23 1.21 2.94 0.44
N VAL A 24 1.65 4.12 0.01
CA VAL A 24 3.06 4.47 -0.20
C VAL A 24 3.43 5.59 0.75
N ARG A 25 4.53 5.36 1.47
CA ARG A 25 5.03 6.26 2.51
C ARG A 25 6.52 6.47 2.30
N SER A 26 6.91 7.69 1.94
CA SER A 26 8.30 8.08 1.83
C SER A 26 8.65 9.04 2.97
N VAL A 27 9.67 8.68 3.74
CA VAL A 27 10.26 9.57 4.73
C VAL A 27 11.65 9.89 4.23
N ASN A 28 11.84 11.12 3.75
CA ASN A 28 13.03 11.57 3.03
C ASN A 28 13.39 10.70 1.80
N HIS A 29 14.61 10.83 1.27
CA HIS A 29 15.07 10.12 0.08
C HIS A 29 15.54 8.67 0.35
N ARG A 30 15.68 8.26 1.60
CA ARG A 30 16.31 7.00 2.02
C ARG A 30 15.32 5.90 2.36
N HIS A 31 14.10 6.25 2.77
CA HIS A 31 13.15 5.27 3.26
C HIS A 31 11.85 5.32 2.45
N LEU A 32 11.50 4.17 1.90
CA LEU A 32 10.26 3.92 1.17
C LEU A 32 9.57 2.71 1.79
N ASP A 33 8.37 2.93 2.30
CA ASP A 33 7.47 1.92 2.82
C ASP A 33 6.29 1.78 1.86
N ILE A 34 6.08 0.55 1.39
CA ILE A 34 5.00 0.19 0.47
C ILE A 34 4.19 -0.90 1.16
N GLN A 35 2.92 -0.60 1.41
CA GLN A 35 1.96 -1.57 1.93
C GLN A 35 0.96 -1.90 0.84
N VAL A 36 0.85 -3.19 0.49
CA VAL A 36 -0.15 -3.71 -0.43
C VAL A 36 -1.09 -4.60 0.36
N LYS A 37 -2.38 -4.30 0.33
CA LYS A 37 -3.43 -5.17 0.84
C LYS A 37 -4.06 -5.89 -0.34
N LEU A 38 -3.76 -7.17 -0.43
CA LEU A 38 -4.29 -8.06 -1.45
C LEU A 38 -5.62 -8.67 -0.99
N PRO A 39 -6.53 -8.99 -1.92
CA PRO A 39 -7.71 -9.78 -1.64
C PRO A 39 -7.33 -11.21 -1.22
N GLN A 40 -8.11 -11.81 -0.32
CA GLN A 40 -7.84 -13.14 0.24
C GLN A 40 -7.75 -14.25 -0.80
N ILE A 41 -8.48 -14.12 -1.92
CA ILE A 41 -8.45 -15.08 -3.03
C ILE A 41 -7.06 -15.31 -3.63
N LEU A 42 -6.15 -14.33 -3.51
CA LEU A 42 -4.77 -14.46 -3.99
C LEU A 42 -3.84 -15.10 -2.97
N THR A 43 -4.26 -15.22 -1.70
CA THR A 43 -3.45 -15.81 -0.62
C THR A 43 -3.53 -17.34 -0.62
N GLU A 44 -4.55 -17.94 -1.24
CA GLU A 44 -4.77 -19.39 -1.25
C GLU A 44 -3.99 -20.16 -2.33
N GLN A 45 -3.09 -19.51 -3.07
CA GLN A 45 -2.34 -20.13 -4.18
C GLN A 45 -0.94 -20.69 -3.81
N GLU A 46 -0.67 -21.01 -2.54
CA GLU A 46 0.60 -21.64 -2.11
C GLU A 46 0.58 -23.18 -2.21
#